data_AF-A0A2G5QY00-F1
#
_entry.id   AF-A0A2G5QY00-F1
#
_cell.length_a   1.000
_cell.length_b   1.000
_cell.length_c   1.000
_cell.angle_alpha   90.00
_cell.angle_beta   90.00
_cell.angle_gamma   90.00
#
_symmetry.space_group_name_H-M   'P 1'
#
loop_
_entity.id
_entity.type
_entity.pdbx_description
1 polymer ?
#
loop_
_entity_poly.entity_id
_entity_poly.type
_entity_poly.pdbx_seq_one_letter_code
_entity_poly.pdbx_strand_id
1 'polypeptide(L)'
;MERPVPDLDRLAQAFSSYSLADLIAIVLSIVTIVVGLYRGRAPERLFVIGNTLVLYAKSVVIIEYARAIQAAQIVAMIDTAFFIVCLPVALYSNRYWPMVATALIAMIVMLDVVAVVSAWPIVNSRVTSVVWLYIIQTTVLVGALVEGRRPTRHAA
;
A
#
# COMPACT_ATOMS: atom_id res chain seq x y z
N MET A 1 -29.75 0.65 -25.83
CA MET A 1 -28.54 1.36 -25.37
C MET A 1 -27.42 0.34 -25.28
N GLU A 2 -26.63 0.18 -26.33
CA GLU A 2 -25.44 -0.67 -26.30
C GLU A 2 -24.33 0.05 -25.52
N ARG A 3 -23.74 -0.64 -24.54
CA ARG A 3 -22.55 -0.12 -23.86
C ARG A 3 -21.37 -0.24 -24.82
N PRO A 4 -20.55 0.80 -25.02
CA PRO A 4 -19.37 0.71 -25.86
C PRO A 4 -18.46 -0.40 -25.32
N VAL A 5 -18.12 -1.37 -26.19
CA VAL A 5 -17.17 -2.43 -25.87
C VAL A 5 -15.80 -1.78 -25.70
N PRO A 6 -15.10 -2.00 -24.57
CA PRO A 6 -13.80 -1.41 -24.36
C PRO A 6 -12.81 -1.91 -25.42
N ASP A 7 -12.13 -0.97 -26.04
CA ASP A 7 -11.19 -1.16 -27.15
C ASP A 7 -9.99 -1.98 -26.66
N LEU A 8 -9.99 -3.28 -26.98
CA LEU A 8 -9.00 -4.26 -26.48
C LEU A 8 -7.57 -3.87 -26.86
N ASP A 9 -7.39 -3.19 -27.99
CA ASP A 9 -6.09 -2.72 -28.47
C ASP A 9 -5.54 -1.57 -27.62
N ARG A 10 -6.41 -0.68 -27.10
CA ARG A 10 -6.01 0.37 -26.14
C ARG A 10 -5.61 -0.22 -24.79
N LEU A 11 -6.29 -1.28 -24.36
CA LEU A 11 -5.93 -2.00 -23.14
C LEU A 11 -4.57 -2.70 -23.33
N ALA A 12 -4.36 -3.38 -24.46
CA ALA A 12 -3.09 -4.03 -24.77
C ALA A 12 -1.92 -3.03 -24.88
N GLN A 13 -2.14 -1.87 -25.49
CA GLN A 13 -1.14 -0.78 -25.53
C GLN A 13 -0.82 -0.24 -24.13
N ALA A 14 -1.84 -0.03 -23.29
CA ALA A 14 -1.62 0.37 -21.90
C ALA A 14 -0.76 -0.66 -21.16
N PHE A 15 -1.06 -1.96 -21.27
CA PHE A 15 -0.28 -3.03 -20.65
C PHE A 15 1.16 -3.15 -21.19
N SER A 16 1.38 -2.88 -22.48
CA SER A 16 2.71 -2.93 -23.09
C SER A 16 3.69 -1.87 -22.57
N SER A 17 3.18 -0.79 -21.97
CA SER A 17 3.97 0.31 -21.41
C SER A 17 4.44 0.09 -19.97
N TYR A 18 3.92 -0.94 -19.29
CA TYR A 18 4.28 -1.25 -17.91
C TYR A 18 5.50 -2.17 -17.87
N SER A 19 6.43 -1.89 -16.95
CA SER A 19 7.53 -2.82 -16.70
C SER A 19 6.98 -4.11 -16.04
N LEU A 20 7.71 -5.22 -16.18
CA LEU A 20 7.38 -6.48 -15.49
C LEU A 20 7.19 -6.25 -13.98
N ALA A 21 8.00 -5.37 -13.38
CA ALA A 21 7.88 -5.03 -11.96
C ALA A 21 6.53 -4.37 -11.66
N ASP A 22 6.09 -3.41 -12.47
CA ASP A 22 4.80 -2.73 -12.28
C ASP A 22 3.63 -3.73 -12.40
N LEU A 23 3.70 -4.66 -13.36
CA LEU A 23 2.69 -5.72 -13.49
C LEU A 23 2.66 -6.62 -12.25
N ILE A 24 3.82 -7.02 -11.72
CA ILE A 24 3.92 -7.80 -10.48
C ILE A 24 3.32 -7.01 -9.30
N ALA A 25 3.57 -5.71 -9.21
CA ALA A 25 3.00 -4.84 -8.17
C ALA A 25 1.47 -4.80 -8.24
N ILE A 26 0.92 -4.63 -9.45
CA ILE A 26 -0.52 -4.59 -9.66
C ILE A 26 -1.15 -5.93 -9.25
N VAL A 27 -0.59 -7.05 -9.71
CA VAL A 27 -1.08 -8.39 -9.36
C VAL A 27 -0.98 -8.63 -7.86
N LEU A 28 0.15 -8.31 -7.23
CA LEU A 28 0.34 -8.47 -5.79
C LEU A 28 -0.66 -7.61 -5.00
N SER A 29 -0.90 -6.38 -5.45
CA SER A 29 -1.90 -5.48 -4.86
C SER A 29 -3.30 -6.09 -4.91
N ILE A 30 -3.72 -6.57 -6.09
CA ILE A 30 -5.04 -7.20 -6.29
C ILE A 30 -5.18 -8.43 -5.39
N VAL A 31 -4.19 -9.32 -5.37
CA VAL A 31 -4.21 -10.53 -4.55
C VAL A 31 -4.28 -10.17 -3.07
N THR A 32 -3.50 -9.18 -2.62
CA THR A 32 -3.49 -8.72 -1.23
C THR A 32 -4.86 -8.14 -0.84
N ILE A 33 -5.49 -7.37 -1.73
CA ILE A 33 -6.84 -6.83 -1.51
C ILE A 33 -7.86 -7.96 -1.39
N VAL A 34 -7.89 -8.87 -2.36
CA VAL A 34 -8.88 -9.96 -2.39
C VAL A 34 -8.71 -10.87 -1.17
N VAL A 35 -7.48 -11.30 -0.87
CA VAL A 35 -7.20 -12.18 0.27
C VAL A 35 -7.45 -11.45 1.60
N GLY A 36 -7.02 -10.20 1.71
CA GLY A 36 -7.22 -9.37 2.89
C GLY A 36 -8.69 -9.09 3.19
N LEU A 37 -9.51 -8.84 2.17
CA LEU A 37 -10.95 -8.67 2.33
C LEU A 37 -11.66 -9.98 2.67
N TYR A 38 -11.28 -11.09 2.02
CA TYR A 38 -11.91 -12.38 2.21
C TYR A 38 -11.58 -13.03 3.57
N ARG A 39 -10.31 -12.97 4.00
CA ARG A 39 -9.84 -13.61 5.25
C ARG A 39 -9.70 -12.66 6.43
N GLY A 40 -9.80 -11.35 6.19
CA GLY A 40 -9.61 -10.33 7.22
C GLY A 40 -10.85 -10.11 8.10
N ARG A 41 -10.61 -9.77 9.37
CA ARG A 41 -11.59 -9.19 10.31
C ARG A 41 -11.79 -7.69 10.03
N ALA A 42 -12.79 -7.07 10.67
CA ALA A 42 -13.11 -5.64 10.47
C ALA A 42 -11.88 -4.68 10.50
N PRO A 43 -10.98 -4.71 11.50
CA PRO A 43 -9.82 -3.80 11.51
C PRO A 43 -8.81 -4.11 10.39
N GLU A 44 -8.73 -5.35 9.96
CA GLU A 44 -7.80 -5.81 8.92
C GLU A 44 -8.30 -5.43 7.52
N ARG A 45 -9.62 -5.51 7.31
CA ARG A 45 -10.28 -5.01 6.11
C ARG A 45 -10.07 -3.50 5.96
N LEU A 46 -10.20 -2.76 7.07
CA LEU A 46 -9.91 -1.33 7.09
C LEU A 46 -8.45 -1.03 6.73
N PHE A 47 -7.50 -1.81 7.24
CA PHE A 47 -6.09 -1.66 6.88
C PHE A 47 -5.87 -1.87 5.37
N VAL A 48 -6.41 -2.94 4.80
CA VAL A 48 -6.25 -3.27 3.38
C VAL A 48 -6.88 -2.21 2.48
N ILE A 49 -8.08 -1.74 2.82
CA ILE A 49 -8.77 -0.66 2.10
C ILE A 49 -7.96 0.64 2.21
N GLY A 50 -7.55 1.02 3.42
CA GLY A 50 -6.78 2.23 3.66
C GLY A 50 -5.45 2.23 2.89
N ASN A 51 -4.72 1.12 2.92
CA ASN A 51 -3.46 0.96 2.18
C ASN A 51 -3.67 1.14 0.67
N THR A 52 -4.79 0.63 0.14
CA THR A 52 -5.16 0.78 -1.28
C THR A 52 -5.49 2.23 -1.65
N LEU A 53 -6.23 2.93 -0.78
CA LEU A 53 -6.57 4.34 -0.98
C LEU A 53 -5.33 5.24 -0.91
N VAL A 54 -4.43 4.97 0.04
CA VAL A 54 -3.14 5.67 0.17
C VAL A 54 -2.28 5.49 -1.07
N LEU A 55 -2.19 4.25 -1.55
CA LEU A 55 -1.52 3.93 -2.81
C LEU A 55 -2.04 4.74 -4.00
N TYR A 56 -3.35 4.80 -4.13
CA TYR A 56 -4.00 5.57 -5.18
C TYR A 56 -3.70 7.07 -5.02
N ALA A 57 -3.87 7.63 -3.82
CA ALA A 57 -3.61 9.03 -3.54
C ALA A 57 -2.15 9.43 -3.85
N LYS A 58 -1.18 8.61 -3.44
CA LYS A 58 0.25 8.83 -3.75
C LYS A 58 0.51 8.80 -5.26
N SER A 59 -0.11 7.87 -5.97
CA SER A 59 0.04 7.77 -7.43
C SER A 59 -0.44 9.03 -8.13
N VAL A 60 -1.60 9.57 -7.72
CA VAL A 60 -2.13 10.85 -8.25
C VAL A 60 -1.17 12.00 -7.97
N VAL A 61 -0.65 12.11 -6.74
CA VAL A 61 0.31 13.16 -6.36
C VAL A 61 1.60 13.08 -7.19
N ILE A 62 2.12 11.88 -7.41
CA ILE A 62 3.35 11.68 -8.18
C ILE A 62 3.18 12.02 -9.66
N ILE A 63 1.97 11.89 -10.21
CA ILE A 63 1.64 12.23 -11.59
C ILE A 63 1.42 13.73 -11.75
N GLU A 64 0.67 14.34 -10.83
CA GLU A 64 0.25 15.75 -10.93
C GLU A 64 1.37 16.74 -10.59
N TYR A 65 2.25 16.41 -9.65
CA TYR A 65 3.29 17.33 -9.19
C TYR A 65 4.61 17.13 -9.95
N ALA A 66 4.93 18.08 -10.84
CA ALA A 66 6.18 18.10 -11.60
C ALA A 66 7.43 18.40 -10.75
N ARG A 67 7.27 19.01 -9.55
CA ARG A 67 8.37 19.36 -8.64
C ARG A 67 8.52 18.30 -7.55
N ALA A 68 9.70 17.66 -7.52
CA ALA A 68 10.01 16.56 -6.59
C ALA A 68 9.78 16.90 -5.10
N ILE A 69 10.07 18.15 -4.68
CA ILE A 69 9.95 18.57 -3.27
C ILE A 69 8.49 18.66 -2.82
N GLN A 70 7.61 19.24 -3.63
CA GLN A 70 6.18 19.36 -3.30
C GLN A 70 5.51 17.99 -3.26
N ALA A 71 5.84 17.12 -4.22
CA ALA A 71 5.37 15.74 -4.22
C ALA A 71 5.83 14.98 -2.96
N ALA A 72 7.10 15.13 -2.55
CA ALA A 72 7.63 14.49 -1.36
C ALA A 72 6.92 14.94 -0.07
N GLN A 73 6.63 16.24 0.08
CA GLN A 73 5.91 16.78 1.24
C GLN A 73 4.49 16.20 1.33
N ILE A 74 3.77 16.14 0.22
CA ILE A 74 2.40 15.62 0.21
C ILE A 74 2.39 14.11 0.47
N VAL A 75 3.33 13.36 -0.12
CA VAL A 75 3.48 11.92 0.13
C VAL A 75 3.77 11.66 1.62
N ALA A 76 4.68 12.42 2.23
CA ALA A 76 4.98 12.32 3.65
C ALA A 76 3.74 12.55 4.53
N MET A 77 2.91 13.54 4.17
CA MET A 77 1.65 13.82 4.88
C MET A 77 0.66 12.66 4.76
N ILE A 78 0.52 12.07 3.57
CA ILE A 78 -0.36 10.92 3.33
C ILE A 78 0.10 9.73 4.18
N ASP A 79 1.39 9.39 4.16
CA ASP A 79 1.91 8.25 4.90
C ASP A 79 1.83 8.47 6.42
N THR A 80 2.04 9.70 6.89
CA THR A 80 1.86 10.06 8.31
C THR A 80 0.40 9.91 8.75
N ALA A 81 -0.54 10.40 7.94
CA ALA A 81 -1.97 10.25 8.22
C ALA A 81 -2.37 8.77 8.25
N PHE A 82 -1.86 7.97 7.30
CA PHE A 82 -2.13 6.54 7.27
C PHE A 82 -1.53 5.81 8.47
N PHE A 83 -0.31 6.16 8.88
CA PHE A 83 0.32 5.63 10.08
C PHE A 83 -0.54 5.84 11.33
N ILE A 84 -1.06 7.06 11.52
CA ILE A 84 -1.95 7.40 12.65
C ILE A 84 -3.19 6.52 12.65
N VAL A 85 -3.78 6.26 11.48
CA VAL A 85 -4.96 5.38 11.33
C VAL A 85 -4.61 3.90 11.58
N CYS A 86 -3.41 3.46 11.22
CA CYS A 86 -2.94 2.10 11.43
C CYS A 86 -2.54 1.81 12.87
N LEU A 87 -2.26 2.85 13.66
CA LEU A 87 -1.81 2.74 15.05
C LEU A 87 -2.88 2.08 15.95
N PRO A 88 -4.16 2.51 15.94
CA PRO A 88 -5.24 1.77 16.59
C PRO A 88 -5.36 0.32 16.11
N VAL A 89 -5.25 0.09 14.79
CA VAL A 89 -5.35 -1.27 14.22
C VAL A 89 -4.25 -2.19 14.78
N ALA A 90 -3.02 -1.68 14.92
CA ALA A 90 -1.93 -2.42 15.52
C ALA A 90 -2.13 -2.66 17.03
N LEU A 91 -2.65 -1.67 17.77
CA LEU A 91 -2.87 -1.78 19.22
C LEU A 91 -4.03 -2.71 19.58
N TYR A 92 -5.08 -2.77 18.76
CA TYR A 92 -6.27 -3.60 19.01
C TYR A 92 -6.22 -4.98 18.33
N SER A 93 -5.23 -5.22 17.46
CA SER A 93 -5.12 -6.51 16.78
C SER A 93 -4.36 -7.53 17.62
N ASN A 94 -4.97 -8.70 17.82
CA ASN A 94 -4.31 -9.88 18.41
C ASN A 94 -3.42 -10.63 17.41
N ARG A 95 -3.24 -10.12 16.19
CA ARG A 95 -2.39 -10.72 15.15
C ARG A 95 -1.07 -9.98 15.07
N TYR A 96 0.00 -10.70 14.74
CA TYR A 96 1.34 -10.10 14.66
C TYR A 96 1.49 -9.23 13.40
N TRP A 97 0.83 -9.59 12.30
CA TRP A 97 1.07 -8.94 11.01
C TRP A 97 0.63 -7.47 10.93
N PRO A 98 -0.48 -7.00 11.56
CA PRO A 98 -0.82 -5.58 11.54
C PRO A 98 0.19 -4.75 12.33
N MET A 99 0.76 -5.29 13.42
CA MET A 99 1.85 -4.63 14.15
C MET A 99 3.08 -4.46 13.27
N VAL A 100 3.49 -5.52 12.56
CA VAL A 100 4.64 -5.46 11.65
C VAL A 100 4.38 -4.50 10.49
N ALA A 101 3.19 -4.54 9.90
CA ALA A 101 2.82 -3.63 8.80
C ALA A 101 2.82 -2.16 9.26
N THR A 102 2.28 -1.87 10.45
CA THR A 102 2.32 -0.52 11.03
C THR A 102 3.75 -0.07 11.36
N ALA A 103 4.62 -0.96 11.83
CA ALA A 103 6.04 -0.65 12.05
C ALA A 103 6.77 -0.32 10.73
N LEU A 104 6.47 -1.06 9.66
CA LEU A 104 6.99 -0.77 8.33
C LEU A 104 6.51 0.59 7.82
N ILE A 105 5.23 0.93 8.03
CA ILE A 105 4.69 2.26 7.69
C ILE A 105 5.41 3.35 8.49
N ALA A 106 5.67 3.14 9.79
CA ALA A 106 6.43 4.10 10.60
C ALA A 106 7.81 4.38 10.02
N MET A 107 8.49 3.33 9.52
CA MET A 107 9.79 3.47 8.86
C MET A 107 9.69 4.22 7.53
N ILE A 108 8.63 4.01 6.74
CA ILE A 108 8.36 4.82 5.53
C ILE A 108 8.20 6.28 5.90
N VAL A 109 7.39 6.60 6.91
CA VAL A 109 7.18 7.98 7.38
C VAL A 109 8.52 8.63 7.75
N MET A 110 9.39 7.92 8.48
CA MET A 110 10.72 8.44 8.80
C MET A 110 11.55 8.72 7.55
N LEU A 111 11.53 7.82 6.56
CA LEU A 111 12.25 8.01 5.30
C LEU A 111 11.70 9.18 4.48
N ASP A 112 10.39 9.37 4.47
CA ASP A 112 9.75 10.50 3.79
C ASP A 112 10.11 11.83 4.46
N VAL A 113 10.14 11.87 5.79
CA VAL A 113 10.62 13.05 6.53
C VAL A 113 12.08 13.35 6.19
N VAL A 114 12.94 12.33 6.14
CA VAL A 114 14.34 12.50 5.73
C VAL A 114 14.42 13.00 4.29
N ALA A 115 13.62 12.46 3.37
CA ALA A 115 13.60 12.89 1.96
C ALA A 115 13.18 14.36 1.82
N VAL A 116 12.21 14.81 2.62
CA VAL A 116 11.75 16.21 2.66
C VAL A 116 12.83 17.14 3.22
N VAL A 117 13.48 16.77 4.32
CA VAL A 117 14.45 17.64 5.02
C VAL A 117 15.81 17.68 4.34
N SER A 118 16.29 16.54 3.83
CA SER A 118 17.63 16.42 3.26
C SER A 118 17.72 16.81 1.79
N ALA A 119 16.57 16.99 1.10
CA ALA A 119 16.48 17.24 -0.33
C ALA A 119 17.28 16.23 -1.19
N TRP A 120 17.48 15.00 -0.70
CA TRP A 120 18.24 13.96 -1.41
C TRP A 120 17.51 13.55 -2.70
N PRO A 121 18.07 13.83 -3.89
CA PRO A 121 17.44 13.44 -5.15
C PRO A 121 17.46 11.91 -5.36
N ILE A 122 18.36 11.21 -4.66
CA ILE A 122 18.57 9.76 -4.76
C ILE A 122 17.53 8.99 -3.93
N VAL A 123 17.04 9.57 -2.83
CA VAL A 123 15.82 9.08 -2.14
C VAL A 123 14.63 9.65 -2.90
N ASN A 124 14.58 9.36 -4.20
CA ASN A 124 13.44 9.71 -5.01
C ASN A 124 12.23 8.97 -4.42
N SER A 125 11.25 9.72 -3.95
CA SER A 125 10.03 9.21 -3.29
C SER A 125 9.39 8.07 -4.08
N ARG A 126 9.56 8.04 -5.41
CA ARG A 126 9.18 6.90 -6.28
C ARG A 126 9.85 5.58 -5.89
N VAL A 127 11.17 5.51 -5.76
CA VAL A 127 11.91 4.26 -5.51
C VAL A 127 11.67 3.74 -4.08
N THR A 128 11.72 4.64 -3.10
CA THR A 128 11.39 4.32 -1.71
C THR A 128 9.95 3.85 -1.58
N SER A 129 8.99 4.56 -2.21
CA SER A 129 7.58 4.17 -2.14
C SER A 129 7.31 2.78 -2.71
N VAL A 130 7.94 2.41 -3.84
CA VAL A 130 7.67 1.15 -4.54
C VAL A 130 8.26 -0.05 -3.81
N VAL A 131 9.53 0.02 -3.37
CA VAL A 131 10.18 -1.09 -2.65
C VAL A 131 9.47 -1.38 -1.33
N TRP A 132 9.17 -0.34 -0.56
CA TRP A 132 8.48 -0.51 0.72
C TRP A 132 7.05 -1.00 0.56
N LEU A 133 6.40 -0.64 -0.55
CA LEU A 133 5.09 -1.18 -0.89
C LEU A 133 5.09 -2.70 -1.00
N TYR A 134 6.04 -3.27 -1.74
CA TYR A 134 6.13 -4.72 -1.90
C TYR A 134 6.31 -5.41 -0.56
N ILE A 135 7.14 -4.84 0.32
CA ILE A 135 7.41 -5.41 1.65
C ILE A 135 6.14 -5.38 2.51
N ILE A 136 5.40 -4.27 2.53
CA ILE A 136 4.14 -4.15 3.27
C ILE A 136 3.10 -5.11 2.70
N GLN A 137 2.90 -5.14 1.38
CA GLN A 137 1.92 -6.02 0.73
C GLN A 137 2.23 -7.49 0.97
N THR A 138 3.50 -7.87 0.87
CA THR A 138 3.93 -9.25 1.15
C THR A 138 3.69 -9.60 2.63
N THR A 139 3.99 -8.69 3.56
CA THR A 139 3.74 -8.89 4.99
C THR A 139 2.25 -9.09 5.28
N VAL A 140 1.39 -8.25 4.68
CA VAL A 140 -0.08 -8.34 4.82
C VAL A 140 -0.59 -9.63 4.21
N LEU A 141 -0.12 -9.99 3.01
CA LEU A 141 -0.54 -11.21 2.32
C LEU A 141 -0.13 -12.46 3.11
N VAL A 142 1.12 -12.54 3.56
CA VAL A 142 1.61 -13.66 4.38
C VAL A 142 0.82 -13.74 5.68
N GLY A 143 0.61 -12.61 6.37
CA GLY A 143 -0.19 -12.56 7.59
C GLY A 143 -1.63 -13.06 7.39
N ALA A 144 -2.29 -12.60 6.32
CA ALA A 144 -3.64 -13.03 5.97
C ALA A 144 -3.73 -14.52 5.60
N LEU A 145 -2.69 -15.08 4.94
CA LEU A 145 -2.64 -16.49 4.56
C LEU A 145 -2.35 -17.42 5.75
N VAL A 146 -1.39 -17.05 6.61
CA VAL A 146 -0.97 -17.86 7.77
C VAL A 146 -2.02 -17.85 8.87
N GLU A 147 -2.60 -16.68 9.16
CA GLU A 147 -3.41 -16.48 10.36
C GLU A 147 -4.92 -16.59 10.10
N GLY A 148 -5.34 -16.59 8.83
CA GLY A 148 -6.71 -16.93 8.42
C GLY A 148 -7.10 -18.40 8.69
N ARG A 149 -6.13 -19.25 9.06
CA ARG A 149 -6.35 -20.68 9.39
C ARG A 149 -6.36 -20.99 10.89
N ARG A 150 -6.03 -20.01 11.75
CA ARG A 150 -6.06 -20.24 13.21
C ARG A 150 -7.46 -19.94 13.72
N PRO A 151 -8.26 -20.94 14.13
CA PRO A 151 -9.47 -20.66 14.89
C PRO A 151 -9.06 -19.86 16.12
N THR A 152 -9.76 -18.76 16.38
CA THR A 152 -9.61 -18.04 17.64
C THR A 152 -9.81 -19.03 18.76
N ARG A 153 -8.71 -19.45 19.40
CA ARG A 153 -8.80 -20.00 20.76
C ARG A 153 -9.25 -18.84 21.63
N HIS A 154 -10.55 -18.75 21.82
CA HIS A 154 -11.15 -18.38 23.10
C HIS A 154 -11.74 -19.71 23.60
N ALA A 155 -10.90 -20.65 24.03
CA ALA A 155 -10.55 -20.88 25.44
C ALA A 155 -11.04 -19.81 26.44
N ALA A 156 -12.05 -20.25 27.21
CA ALA A 156 -12.37 -19.96 28.61
C ALA A 156 -12.51 -18.50 29.07
#